data_AF-A0A2V9DFI9-F1
#
_entry.id   AF-A0A2V9DFI9-F1
#
_cell.length_a   1.000
_cell.length_b   1.000
_cell.length_c   1.000
_cell.angle_alpha   90.00
_cell.angle_beta   90.00
_cell.angle_gamma   90.00
#
_symmetry.space_group_name_H-M   'P 1'
#
loop_
_entity.id
_entity.type
_entity.pdbx_description
1 polymer ?
#
loop_
_entity_poly.entity_id
_entity_poly.type
_entity_poly.pdbx_seq_one_letter_code
_entity_poly.pdbx_strand_id
1 'polypeptide(L)'
;MADYTIASLIGFKPRLANSSRASAVANGLVSRPGIFGEEVFQNVLLVERHRAERSRRPFVLVLVHSNTQSDPDRRVLQRAVSTLVSNTRESDLIGWYRESVTLGIIFTEINQTEKVAVAQSLRKKVVSALLETVGRDGISKLAITGHIFPEDWDRDNAGWIGDSKLYPELQPRLAKKRVHLALKRVIDVAGSTALLFLALPFLAAIALLVKLTSKGPVLYEQERLGQFGARFKCLKFRTMYTDCDAKIHREYVQQFIAGNAQSAHAGDSQKALYKITGDPRVTPIGRILRKTSLDEFPQFWNVLRGEMSLVGPRPPVPYEFEVYDVWHRRRVLELKPGVTGLWQVSGRNRTRFDEMVRLDLRYSQKWSLWLDLKILLATPWAMFSGDCA
;
A
#
# COMPACT_ATOMS: atom_id res chain seq x y z
N MET A 1 7.88 17.42 52.72
CA MET A 1 7.17 16.55 51.76
C MET A 1 6.42 17.46 50.83
N ALA A 2 6.94 17.68 49.63
CA ALA A 2 6.35 18.57 48.65
C ALA A 2 6.62 18.02 47.24
N ASP A 3 5.53 17.82 46.51
CA ASP A 3 5.48 17.62 45.07
C ASP A 3 6.21 18.75 44.33
N TYR A 4 7.05 18.42 43.34
CA TYR A 4 7.21 19.24 42.15
C TYR A 4 7.61 18.40 40.93
N THR A 5 6.84 18.65 39.88
CA THR A 5 6.65 17.92 38.64
C THR A 5 7.79 18.12 37.64
N ILE A 6 8.10 17.06 36.88
CA ILE A 6 9.09 16.91 35.78
C ILE A 6 8.85 17.84 34.55
N ALA A 7 7.97 18.83 34.67
CA ALA A 7 7.53 19.70 33.57
C ALA A 7 8.53 20.81 33.18
N SER A 8 9.67 20.96 33.84
CA SER A 8 10.61 22.08 33.62
C SER A 8 11.80 21.78 32.70
N LEU A 9 11.99 20.55 32.23
CA LEU A 9 13.18 20.14 31.46
C LEU A 9 13.01 20.13 29.93
N ILE A 10 11.80 20.36 29.43
CA ILE A 10 11.53 20.40 28.00
C ILE A 10 10.70 21.66 27.76
N GLY A 11 11.30 22.68 27.15
CA GLY A 11 10.68 23.98 26.86
C GLY A 11 9.45 23.89 25.95
N PHE A 12 8.35 23.39 26.50
CA PHE A 12 7.06 23.22 25.84
C PHE A 12 6.19 24.42 26.23
N LYS A 13 6.30 25.53 25.49
CA LYS A 13 5.26 26.57 25.52
C LYS A 13 4.01 26.00 24.83
N PRO A 14 2.87 25.82 25.52
CA PRO A 14 1.64 25.44 24.83
C PRO A 14 1.23 26.64 23.97
N ARG A 15 1.31 26.45 22.65
CA ARG A 15 0.76 27.38 21.68
C ARG A 15 -0.76 27.27 21.84
N LEU A 16 -1.38 28.21 22.57
CA LEU A 16 -2.82 28.37 22.62
C LEU A 16 -3.32 28.41 21.18
N ALA A 17 -3.97 27.32 20.75
CA ALA A 17 -4.57 27.23 19.44
C ALA A 17 -5.69 28.28 19.37
N ASN A 18 -5.58 29.18 18.40
CA ASN A 18 -6.60 30.16 18.06
C ASN A 18 -8.01 29.55 18.15
N SER A 19 -8.85 30.16 18.97
CA SER A 19 -10.28 29.84 19.17
C SER A 19 -11.13 29.91 17.90
N SER A 20 -10.58 30.42 16.79
CA SER A 20 -11.24 30.44 15.48
C SER A 20 -11.22 29.09 14.74
N ARG A 21 -10.31 28.16 15.07
CA ARG A 21 -10.33 26.80 14.48
C ARG A 21 -11.35 25.87 15.13
N ALA A 22 -11.67 26.09 16.41
CA ALA A 22 -12.67 25.30 17.12
C ALA A 22 -14.09 25.59 16.60
N SER A 23 -14.40 26.84 16.21
CA SER A 23 -15.72 27.18 15.65
C SER A 23 -15.92 26.71 14.20
N ALA A 24 -14.84 26.59 13.41
CA ALA A 24 -14.92 26.03 12.05
C ALA A 24 -15.21 24.51 12.05
N VAL A 25 -14.76 23.79 13.08
CA VAL A 25 -15.08 22.37 13.27
C VAL A 25 -16.53 22.21 13.74
N ALA A 26 -17.06 23.13 14.55
CA ALA A 26 -18.44 23.07 15.05
C ALA A 26 -19.51 23.22 13.95
N ASN A 27 -19.26 24.03 12.93
CA ASN A 27 -20.27 24.35 11.90
C ASN A 27 -20.41 23.29 10.78
N GLY A 28 -19.53 22.28 10.73
CA GLY A 28 -19.61 21.19 9.75
C GLY A 28 -20.12 19.86 10.31
N LEU A 29 -20.49 19.80 11.59
CA LEU A 29 -20.53 18.54 12.32
C LEU A 29 -21.79 17.68 12.18
N VAL A 30 -22.91 18.19 11.66
CA VAL A 30 -24.13 17.38 11.53
C VAL A 30 -24.97 17.84 10.33
N SER A 31 -24.75 17.24 9.16
CA SER A 31 -25.70 17.35 8.04
C SER A 31 -26.88 16.41 8.32
N ARG A 32 -27.87 16.89 9.08
CA ARG A 32 -29.04 16.15 9.63
C ARG A 32 -28.69 15.21 10.80
N PRO A 33 -29.53 15.13 11.85
CA PRO A 33 -29.26 14.25 13.00
C PRO A 33 -29.09 12.80 12.53
N GLY A 34 -27.91 12.22 12.78
CA GLY A 34 -27.59 10.83 12.46
C GLY A 34 -26.79 10.56 11.18
N ILE A 35 -26.39 11.57 10.40
CA ILE A 35 -25.56 11.37 9.19
C ILE A 35 -24.25 12.18 9.29
N PHE A 36 -23.12 11.50 9.19
CA PHE A 36 -21.82 12.16 9.11
C PHE A 36 -21.60 12.80 7.73
N GLY A 37 -21.07 14.02 7.70
CA GLY A 37 -20.60 14.66 6.47
C GLY A 37 -19.37 13.95 5.88
N GLU A 38 -19.03 14.24 4.62
CA GLU A 38 -17.96 13.53 3.88
C GLU A 38 -16.64 13.40 4.65
N GLU A 39 -16.09 14.52 5.14
CA GLU A 39 -14.79 14.50 5.82
C GLU A 39 -14.82 13.70 7.13
N VAL A 40 -15.91 13.81 7.89
CA VAL A 40 -16.07 13.10 9.17
C VAL A 40 -16.21 11.61 8.92
N PHE A 41 -17.06 11.21 7.98
CA PHE A 41 -17.27 9.81 7.65
C PHE A 41 -15.99 9.14 7.11
N GLN A 42 -15.24 9.81 6.23
CA GLN A 42 -13.97 9.29 5.72
C GLN A 42 -12.93 9.10 6.84
N ASN A 43 -12.87 10.02 7.82
CA ASN A 43 -11.99 9.88 8.98
C ASN A 43 -12.42 8.72 9.89
N VAL A 44 -13.71 8.56 10.14
CA VAL A 44 -14.27 7.43 10.90
C VAL A 44 -13.94 6.10 10.22
N LEU A 45 -14.14 6.01 8.90
CA LEU A 45 -13.78 4.82 8.12
C LEU A 45 -12.29 4.49 8.24
N LEU A 46 -11.41 5.49 8.15
CA LEU A 46 -9.96 5.29 8.31
C LEU A 46 -9.63 4.72 9.70
N VAL A 47 -10.24 5.26 10.76
CA VAL A 47 -10.01 4.79 12.13
C VAL A 47 -10.52 3.36 12.30
N GLU A 48 -11.71 3.03 11.82
CA GLU A 48 -12.27 1.68 11.89
C GLU A 48 -11.44 0.68 11.08
N ARG A 49 -10.90 1.07 9.92
CA ARG A 49 -9.93 0.25 9.16
C ARG A 49 -8.67 -0.03 9.98
N HIS A 50 -8.06 0.98 10.59
CA HIS A 50 -6.90 0.76 11.46
C HIS A 50 -7.23 0.00 12.74
N ARG A 51 -8.45 0.08 13.26
CA ARG A 51 -8.93 -0.75 14.37
C ARG A 51 -9.05 -2.20 13.94
N ALA A 52 -9.66 -2.47 12.79
CA ALA A 52 -9.83 -3.82 12.25
C ALA A 52 -8.47 -4.47 11.91
N GLU A 53 -7.54 -3.71 11.35
CA GLU A 53 -6.16 -4.13 11.08
C GLU A 53 -5.43 -4.59 12.36
N ARG A 54 -5.56 -3.83 13.46
CA ARG A 54 -4.89 -4.13 14.74
C ARG A 54 -5.58 -5.23 15.54
N SER A 55 -6.90 -5.20 15.60
CA SER A 55 -7.69 -6.13 16.43
C SER A 55 -8.06 -7.42 15.72
N ARG A 56 -7.88 -7.49 14.40
CA ARG A 56 -8.38 -8.57 13.50
C ARG A 56 -9.90 -8.77 13.58
N ARG A 57 -10.64 -7.82 14.17
CA ARG A 57 -12.11 -7.83 14.18
C ARG A 57 -12.63 -7.18 12.89
N PRO A 58 -13.36 -7.92 12.05
CA PRO A 58 -13.83 -7.39 10.79
C PRO A 58 -15.01 -6.44 10.98
N PHE A 59 -15.19 -5.55 10.01
CA PHE A 59 -16.40 -4.76 9.85
C PHE A 59 -16.80 -4.76 8.37
N VAL A 60 -18.06 -4.41 8.09
CA VAL A 60 -18.57 -4.32 6.72
C VAL A 60 -18.89 -2.87 6.39
N LEU A 61 -18.37 -2.39 5.27
CA LEU A 61 -18.76 -1.14 4.65
C LEU A 61 -19.73 -1.43 3.50
N VAL A 62 -20.95 -0.91 3.60
CA VAL A 62 -21.89 -0.90 2.46
C VAL A 62 -21.87 0.49 1.83
N LEU A 63 -21.60 0.53 0.53
CA LEU A 63 -21.67 1.76 -0.26
C LEU A 63 -22.90 1.71 -1.16
N VAL A 64 -23.70 2.77 -1.07
CA VAL A 64 -24.87 3.00 -1.91
C VAL A 64 -24.61 4.25 -2.74
N HIS A 65 -24.53 4.10 -4.06
CA HIS A 65 -24.38 5.23 -4.96
C HIS A 65 -25.39 5.16 -6.11
N SER A 66 -25.66 6.31 -6.70
CA SER A 66 -26.44 6.38 -7.93
C SER A 66 -25.64 5.85 -9.13
N ASN A 67 -26.31 5.18 -10.06
CA ASN A 67 -25.72 4.74 -11.33
C ASN A 67 -25.44 5.91 -12.27
N THR A 68 -26.26 6.98 -12.22
CA THR A 68 -26.04 8.20 -13.02
C THR A 68 -25.96 9.45 -12.14
N GLN A 69 -25.32 10.51 -12.64
CA GLN A 69 -25.27 11.80 -11.93
C GLN A 69 -26.51 12.67 -12.16
N SER A 70 -27.59 12.11 -12.69
CA SER A 70 -28.82 12.85 -12.99
C SER A 70 -29.56 13.26 -11.70
N ASP A 71 -30.20 14.44 -11.73
CA ASP A 71 -31.04 14.94 -10.63
C ASP A 71 -32.14 13.98 -10.15
N PRO A 72 -32.86 13.23 -11.02
CA PRO A 72 -33.84 12.25 -10.55
C PRO A 72 -33.22 11.13 -9.71
N ASP A 73 -32.02 10.66 -10.06
CA ASP A 73 -31.37 9.58 -9.31
C ASP A 73 -30.78 10.09 -7.98
N ARG A 74 -30.37 11.36 -7.91
CA ARG A 74 -30.01 12.01 -6.63
C ARG A 74 -31.18 12.10 -5.68
N ARG A 75 -32.39 12.41 -6.18
CA ARG A 75 -33.62 12.41 -5.37
C ARG A 75 -33.96 11.01 -4.85
N VAL A 76 -33.74 9.99 -5.67
CA VAL A 76 -33.87 8.58 -5.27
C VAL A 76 -32.91 8.25 -4.12
N LEU A 77 -31.62 8.63 -4.24
CA LEU A 77 -30.64 8.45 -3.17
C LEU A 77 -31.04 9.20 -1.88
N GLN A 78 -31.56 10.42 -1.98
CA GLN A 78 -32.03 11.17 -0.81
C GLN A 78 -33.22 10.51 -0.10
N ARG A 79 -34.13 9.85 -0.82
CA ARG A 79 -35.22 9.05 -0.21
C ARG A 79 -34.67 7.78 0.44
N ALA A 80 -33.69 7.14 -0.20
CA ALA A 80 -33.01 5.98 0.35
C ALA A 80 -32.34 6.30 1.69
N VAL A 81 -31.71 7.49 1.82
CA VAL A 81 -31.06 7.94 3.05
C VAL A 81 -32.01 7.93 4.25
N SER A 82 -33.23 8.46 4.14
CA SER A 82 -34.16 8.51 5.28
C SER A 82 -34.55 7.12 5.78
N THR A 83 -34.70 6.15 4.87
CA THR A 83 -35.02 4.77 5.22
C THR A 83 -33.85 4.07 5.87
N LEU A 84 -32.63 4.33 5.40
CA LEU A 84 -31.44 3.69 5.95
C LEU A 84 -31.20 4.16 7.38
N VAL A 85 -31.34 5.46 7.64
CA VAL A 85 -31.21 6.02 8.99
C VAL A 85 -32.23 5.42 9.97
N SER A 86 -33.46 5.14 9.53
CA SER A 86 -34.47 4.52 10.40
C SER A 86 -34.32 3.01 10.60
N ASN A 87 -33.56 2.33 9.74
CA ASN A 87 -33.38 0.87 9.75
C ASN A 87 -32.00 0.42 10.26
N THR A 88 -31.06 1.33 10.46
CA THR A 88 -29.76 1.04 11.07
C THR A 88 -29.80 1.09 12.59
N ARG A 89 -28.96 0.27 13.23
CA ARG A 89 -28.81 0.28 14.69
C ARG A 89 -28.02 1.52 15.12
N GLU A 90 -28.16 1.91 16.39
CA GLU A 90 -27.34 2.99 16.97
C GLU A 90 -25.82 2.70 16.90
N SER A 91 -25.43 1.42 16.83
CA SER A 91 -24.04 0.96 16.67
C SER A 91 -23.50 1.08 15.24
N ASP A 92 -24.39 1.27 14.26
CA ASP A 92 -24.03 1.37 12.84
C ASP A 92 -23.76 2.84 12.50
N LEU A 93 -22.68 3.11 11.76
CA LEU A 93 -22.29 4.48 11.43
C LEU A 93 -22.70 4.80 9.99
N ILE A 94 -23.53 5.83 9.79
CA ILE A 94 -23.95 6.30 8.47
C ILE A 94 -23.32 7.65 8.16
N GLY A 95 -22.81 7.81 6.94
CA GLY A 95 -22.36 9.10 6.46
C GLY A 95 -22.13 9.16 4.97
N TRP A 96 -21.82 10.34 4.47
CA TRP A 96 -21.45 10.52 3.07
C TRP A 96 -20.05 10.00 2.83
N TYR A 97 -19.91 9.03 1.92
CA TYR A 97 -18.60 8.63 1.41
C TYR A 97 -18.08 9.64 0.38
N ARG A 98 -19.00 10.16 -0.44
CA ARG A 98 -18.83 11.33 -1.30
C ARG A 98 -20.12 12.14 -1.24
N GLU A 99 -20.00 13.41 -0.90
CA GLU A 99 -21.13 14.29 -0.61
C GLU A 99 -22.17 14.25 -1.74
N SER A 100 -23.42 13.94 -1.40
CA SER A 100 -24.57 13.86 -2.33
C SER A 100 -24.43 12.87 -3.50
N VAL A 101 -23.42 11.97 -3.50
CA VAL A 101 -23.18 11.01 -4.58
C VAL A 101 -23.10 9.57 -4.07
N THR A 102 -22.48 9.35 -2.91
CA THR A 102 -22.27 8.02 -2.35
C THR A 102 -22.49 8.05 -0.86
N LEU A 103 -23.45 7.28 -0.37
CA LEU A 103 -23.70 7.05 1.04
C LEU A 103 -22.93 5.80 1.48
N GLY A 104 -22.30 5.87 2.65
CA GLY A 104 -21.63 4.75 3.28
C GLY A 104 -22.29 4.38 4.60
N ILE A 105 -22.33 3.08 4.88
CA ILE A 105 -22.80 2.50 6.15
C ILE A 105 -21.72 1.55 6.66
N ILE A 106 -21.25 1.78 7.89
CA ILE A 106 -20.27 0.93 8.56
C ILE A 106 -20.99 0.09 9.60
N PHE A 107 -21.02 -1.22 9.37
CA PHE A 107 -21.51 -2.21 10.32
C PHE A 107 -20.34 -2.74 11.13
N THR A 108 -20.23 -2.31 12.38
CA THR A 108 -19.13 -2.67 13.28
C THR A 108 -19.34 -4.05 13.91
N GLU A 109 -18.24 -4.68 14.37
CA GLU A 109 -18.24 -5.88 15.23
C GLU A 109 -18.93 -7.14 14.65
N ILE A 110 -18.42 -7.62 13.51
CA ILE A 110 -18.90 -8.87 12.91
C ILE A 110 -18.10 -10.08 13.42
N ASN A 111 -18.78 -11.20 13.69
CA ASN A 111 -18.12 -12.46 14.07
C ASN A 111 -17.21 -13.00 12.94
N GLN A 112 -16.02 -13.48 13.33
CA GLN A 112 -14.95 -13.85 12.38
C GLN A 112 -15.25 -15.08 11.52
N THR A 113 -16.11 -15.99 11.97
CA THR A 113 -16.33 -17.31 11.36
C THR A 113 -17.15 -17.30 10.07
N GLU A 114 -17.94 -16.24 9.81
CA GLU A 114 -18.87 -16.19 8.66
C GLU A 114 -18.92 -14.82 7.96
N LYS A 115 -17.79 -14.12 7.88
CA LYS A 115 -17.73 -12.71 7.41
C LYS A 115 -18.43 -12.49 6.07
N VAL A 116 -18.26 -13.41 5.11
CA VAL A 116 -18.86 -13.31 3.76
C VAL A 116 -20.38 -13.49 3.82
N ALA A 117 -20.88 -14.50 4.55
CA ALA A 117 -22.31 -14.73 4.69
C ALA A 117 -22.98 -13.57 5.44
N VAL A 118 -22.34 -13.04 6.48
CA VAL A 118 -22.83 -11.86 7.22
C VAL A 118 -22.86 -10.62 6.32
N ALA A 119 -21.81 -10.36 5.54
CA ALA A 119 -21.79 -9.23 4.60
C ALA A 119 -22.90 -9.35 3.54
N GLN A 120 -23.13 -10.56 3.01
CA GLN A 120 -24.22 -10.82 2.07
C GLN A 120 -25.60 -10.63 2.72
N SER A 121 -25.77 -11.07 3.96
CA SER A 121 -26.99 -10.90 4.74
C SER A 121 -27.29 -9.42 5.02
N LEU A 122 -26.27 -8.66 5.46
CA LEU A 122 -26.39 -7.21 5.68
C LEU A 122 -26.72 -6.49 4.39
N ARG A 123 -26.04 -6.81 3.28
CA ARG A 123 -26.35 -6.27 1.96
C ARG A 123 -27.80 -6.57 1.56
N LYS A 124 -28.26 -7.81 1.74
CA LYS A 124 -29.65 -8.20 1.45
C LYS A 124 -30.65 -7.39 2.30
N LYS A 125 -30.38 -7.20 3.60
CA LYS A 125 -31.21 -6.37 4.48
C LYS A 125 -31.29 -4.92 4.01
N VAL A 126 -30.15 -4.32 3.63
CA VAL A 126 -30.11 -2.97 3.06
C VAL A 126 -30.94 -2.89 1.79
N VAL A 127 -30.80 -3.86 0.88
CA VAL A 127 -31.58 -3.92 -0.37
C VAL A 127 -33.08 -4.07 -0.06
N SER A 128 -33.46 -4.94 0.86
CA SER A 128 -34.87 -5.15 1.27
C SER A 128 -35.48 -3.87 1.85
N ALA A 129 -34.80 -3.18 2.76
CA ALA A 129 -35.27 -1.92 3.32
C ALA A 129 -35.46 -0.85 2.22
N LEU A 130 -34.54 -0.78 1.25
CA LEU A 130 -34.65 0.15 0.13
C LEU A 130 -35.78 -0.19 -0.84
N LEU A 131 -36.10 -1.48 -1.02
CA LEU A 131 -37.19 -1.90 -1.91
C LEU A 131 -38.54 -1.37 -1.43
N GLU A 132 -38.75 -1.35 -0.12
CA GLU A 132 -39.99 -0.89 0.51
C GLU A 132 -40.23 0.61 0.30
N THR A 133 -39.17 1.43 0.23
CA THR A 133 -39.33 2.89 0.11
C THR A 133 -39.21 3.41 -1.32
N VAL A 134 -38.26 2.89 -2.09
CA VAL A 134 -37.91 3.44 -3.42
C VAL A 134 -38.50 2.60 -4.55
N GLY A 135 -39.00 1.41 -4.26
CA GLY A 135 -39.54 0.47 -5.25
C GLY A 135 -38.46 -0.14 -6.15
N ARG A 136 -38.87 -1.08 -7.01
CA ARG A 136 -37.96 -1.81 -7.91
C ARG A 136 -37.25 -0.89 -8.91
N ASP A 137 -37.97 0.10 -9.44
CA ASP A 137 -37.44 1.07 -10.41
C ASP A 137 -36.44 2.04 -9.77
N GLY A 138 -36.56 2.27 -8.47
CA GLY A 138 -35.60 3.06 -7.71
C GLY A 138 -34.30 2.30 -7.46
N ILE A 139 -34.39 1.00 -7.14
CA ILE A 139 -33.21 0.17 -6.90
C ILE A 139 -32.39 -0.06 -8.16
N SER A 140 -33.01 -0.22 -9.33
CA SER A 140 -32.26 -0.38 -10.59
C SER A 140 -31.38 0.84 -10.92
N LYS A 141 -31.68 2.00 -10.33
CA LYS A 141 -30.90 3.25 -10.43
C LYS A 141 -29.79 3.36 -9.39
N LEU A 142 -29.74 2.46 -8.41
CA LEU A 142 -28.76 2.44 -7.33
C LEU A 142 -27.81 1.25 -7.47
N ALA A 143 -26.52 1.50 -7.34
CA ALA A 143 -25.52 0.46 -7.15
C ALA A 143 -25.19 0.33 -5.65
N ILE A 144 -25.36 -0.89 -5.15
CA ILE A 144 -25.12 -1.25 -3.75
C ILE A 144 -24.00 -2.28 -3.71
N THR A 145 -22.88 -1.90 -3.10
CA THR A 145 -21.69 -2.75 -2.95
C THR A 145 -21.39 -2.94 -1.47
N GLY A 146 -20.95 -4.14 -1.08
CA GLY A 146 -20.57 -4.46 0.29
C GLY A 146 -19.11 -4.92 0.33
N HIS A 147 -18.34 -4.33 1.24
CA HIS A 147 -16.90 -4.53 1.37
C HIS A 147 -16.58 -4.96 2.79
N ILE A 148 -15.72 -5.97 2.93
CA ILE A 148 -15.29 -6.49 4.23
C ILE A 148 -13.88 -5.95 4.48
N PHE A 149 -13.67 -5.41 5.67
CA PHE A 149 -12.34 -5.01 6.13
C PHE A 149 -11.88 -5.88 7.30
N PRO A 150 -10.58 -6.22 7.36
CA PRO A 150 -9.58 -5.95 6.33
C PRO A 150 -9.83 -6.74 5.04
N GLU A 151 -9.41 -6.18 3.90
CA GLU A 151 -9.58 -6.82 2.60
C GLU A 151 -8.77 -8.12 2.54
N ASP A 152 -9.44 -9.20 2.17
CA ASP A 152 -8.80 -10.46 1.86
C ASP A 152 -8.18 -10.36 0.45
N TRP A 153 -6.91 -10.71 0.35
CA TRP A 153 -6.23 -10.80 -0.93
C TRP A 153 -6.73 -12.05 -1.65
N ASP A 154 -7.29 -11.85 -2.84
CA ASP A 154 -7.72 -12.95 -3.70
C ASP A 154 -6.49 -13.55 -4.40
N ARG A 155 -6.03 -14.69 -3.90
CA ARG A 155 -4.84 -15.39 -4.39
C ARG A 155 -5.02 -15.91 -5.81
N ASP A 156 -6.25 -16.30 -6.15
CA ASP A 156 -6.58 -16.98 -7.39
C ASP A 156 -6.92 -15.99 -8.51
N ASN A 157 -7.26 -14.75 -8.15
CA ASN A 157 -7.46 -13.67 -9.11
C ASN A 157 -6.14 -12.97 -9.45
N ALA A 158 -5.55 -13.35 -10.58
CA ALA A 158 -4.33 -12.74 -11.11
C ALA A 158 -4.48 -11.23 -11.43
N GLY A 159 -5.71 -10.76 -11.64
CA GLY A 159 -6.04 -9.36 -11.90
C GLY A 159 -6.51 -8.58 -10.67
N TRP A 160 -6.39 -9.12 -9.45
CA TRP A 160 -6.80 -8.40 -8.24
C TRP A 160 -6.02 -7.08 -8.13
N ILE A 161 -6.76 -5.98 -8.11
CA ILE A 161 -6.26 -4.64 -7.81
C ILE A 161 -7.14 -4.15 -6.67
N GLY A 162 -6.51 -3.80 -5.55
CA GLY A 162 -7.20 -3.19 -4.41
C GLY A 162 -7.96 -1.96 -4.89
N ASP A 163 -9.26 -1.89 -4.60
CA ASP A 163 -10.06 -0.78 -5.09
C ASP A 163 -9.62 0.51 -4.39
N SER A 164 -8.88 1.35 -5.10
CA SER A 164 -8.45 2.66 -4.60
C SER A 164 -9.60 3.54 -4.09
N LYS A 165 -10.85 3.25 -4.52
CA LYS A 165 -12.06 3.90 -4.01
C LYS A 165 -12.45 3.44 -2.61
N LEU A 166 -11.76 2.49 -1.98
CA LEU A 166 -11.97 2.07 -0.59
C LEU A 166 -10.98 2.74 0.38
N TYR A 167 -10.06 3.52 -0.17
CA TYR A 167 -8.99 4.21 0.55
C TYR A 167 -9.11 5.73 0.29
N PRO A 168 -10.21 6.37 0.76
CA PRO A 168 -10.48 7.77 0.48
C PRO A 168 -9.33 8.65 0.94
N GLU A 169 -8.63 8.31 2.02
CA GLU A 169 -7.48 9.04 2.55
C GLU A 169 -6.31 9.22 1.55
N LEU A 170 -6.22 8.35 0.55
CA LEU A 170 -5.20 8.42 -0.49
C LEU A 170 -5.54 9.49 -1.52
N GLN A 171 -6.82 9.71 -1.83
CA GLN A 171 -7.23 10.60 -2.92
C GLN A 171 -6.94 12.09 -2.63
N PRO A 172 -7.26 12.69 -1.47
CA PRO A 172 -6.91 14.07 -1.14
C PRO A 172 -5.40 14.29 -1.05
N ARG A 173 -4.64 13.29 -0.55
CA ARG A 173 -3.17 13.35 -0.50
C ARG A 173 -2.58 13.42 -1.91
N LEU A 174 -3.08 12.58 -2.82
CA LEU A 174 -2.67 12.58 -4.23
C LEU A 174 -3.14 13.85 -4.94
N ALA A 175 -4.36 14.34 -4.67
CA ALA A 175 -4.94 15.54 -5.28
C ALA A 175 -4.14 16.82 -4.95
N LYS A 176 -3.86 17.06 -3.66
CA LYS A 176 -3.04 18.20 -3.21
C LYS A 176 -1.61 18.16 -3.76
N LYS A 177 -1.13 16.97 -4.11
CA LYS A 177 0.23 16.73 -4.60
C LYS A 177 0.29 16.47 -6.11
N ARG A 178 -0.80 16.68 -6.88
CA ARG A 178 -0.85 16.37 -8.32
C ARG A 178 0.31 16.94 -9.12
N VAL A 179 0.60 18.24 -8.95
CA VAL A 179 1.73 18.90 -9.63
C VAL A 179 3.06 18.26 -9.24
N HIS A 180 3.26 17.98 -7.95
CA HIS A 180 4.47 17.34 -7.46
C HIS A 180 4.61 15.90 -7.96
N LEU A 181 3.51 15.16 -8.10
CA LEU A 181 3.49 13.81 -8.65
C LEU A 181 3.75 13.80 -10.16
N ALA A 182 3.22 14.79 -10.88
CA ALA A 182 3.54 15.00 -12.29
C ALA A 182 5.02 15.34 -12.46
N LEU A 183 5.56 16.22 -11.64
CA LEU A 183 6.99 16.56 -11.63
C LEU A 183 7.85 15.34 -11.24
N LYS A 184 7.45 14.55 -10.24
CA LYS A 184 8.10 13.26 -9.92
C LYS A 184 8.10 12.35 -11.13
N ARG A 185 7.00 12.27 -11.89
CA ARG A 185 6.93 11.45 -13.09
C ARG A 185 7.88 11.94 -14.19
N VAL A 186 8.01 13.26 -14.37
CA VAL A 186 8.97 13.84 -15.31
C VAL A 186 10.40 13.50 -14.89
N ILE A 187 10.73 13.66 -13.60
CA ILE A 187 12.05 13.29 -13.06
C ILE A 187 12.32 11.79 -13.25
N ASP A 188 11.32 10.94 -12.98
CA ASP A 188 11.43 9.49 -13.15
C ASP A 188 11.76 9.12 -14.61
N VAL A 189 11.06 9.72 -15.57
CA VAL A 189 11.26 9.45 -17.00
C VAL A 189 12.58 10.02 -17.51
N ALA A 190 12.89 11.28 -17.18
CA ALA A 190 14.12 11.94 -17.59
C ALA A 190 15.36 11.25 -17.00
N GLY A 191 15.34 10.96 -15.69
CA GLY A 191 16.42 10.29 -14.99
C GLY A 191 16.64 8.86 -15.48
N SER A 192 15.57 8.08 -15.66
CA SER A 192 15.68 6.71 -16.20
C SER A 192 16.19 6.69 -17.64
N THR A 193 15.70 7.60 -18.49
CA THR A 193 16.16 7.71 -19.88
C THR A 193 17.65 8.08 -19.94
N ALA A 194 18.07 9.08 -19.17
CA ALA A 194 19.47 9.50 -19.12
C ALA A 194 20.39 8.37 -18.62
N LEU A 195 20.00 7.68 -17.53
CA LEU A 195 20.78 6.57 -16.98
C LEU A 195 20.88 5.40 -17.95
N LEU A 196 19.78 5.02 -18.62
CA LEU A 196 19.78 3.95 -19.61
C LEU A 196 20.64 4.29 -20.82
N PHE A 197 20.56 5.53 -21.31
CA PHE A 197 21.35 5.99 -22.45
C PHE A 197 22.85 6.02 -22.13
N LEU A 198 23.24 6.61 -21.00
CA LEU A 198 24.63 6.69 -20.56
C LEU A 198 25.22 5.30 -20.24
N ALA A 199 24.42 4.40 -19.66
CA ALA A 199 24.86 3.06 -19.32
C ALA A 199 24.78 2.06 -20.49
N LEU A 200 24.21 2.44 -21.64
CA LEU A 200 23.94 1.53 -22.75
C LEU A 200 25.14 0.65 -23.17
N PRO A 201 26.36 1.17 -23.42
CA PRO A 201 27.49 0.33 -23.80
C PRO A 201 27.86 -0.67 -22.70
N PHE A 202 27.74 -0.26 -21.43
CA PHE A 202 28.00 -1.11 -20.28
C PHE A 202 26.93 -2.19 -20.10
N LEU A 203 25.65 -1.86 -20.31
CA LEU A 203 24.55 -2.81 -20.28
C LEU A 203 24.67 -3.85 -21.39
N ALA A 204 25.13 -3.46 -22.58
CA ALA A 204 25.42 -4.38 -23.68
C ALA A 204 26.56 -5.35 -23.33
N ALA A 205 27.62 -4.86 -22.68
CA ALA A 205 28.70 -5.71 -22.19
C ALA A 205 28.21 -6.71 -21.13
N ILE A 206 27.39 -6.28 -20.16
CA ILE A 206 26.77 -7.18 -19.17
C ILE A 206 25.90 -8.22 -19.86
N ALA A 207 25.08 -7.81 -20.83
CA ALA A 207 24.21 -8.71 -21.58
C ALA A 207 25.01 -9.81 -22.29
N LEU A 208 26.12 -9.43 -22.93
CA LEU A 208 27.04 -10.36 -23.57
C LEU A 208 27.66 -11.34 -22.55
N LEU A 209 28.18 -10.84 -21.42
CA LEU A 209 28.76 -11.67 -20.36
C LEU A 209 27.75 -12.69 -19.80
N VAL A 210 26.52 -12.26 -19.54
CA VAL A 210 25.44 -13.16 -19.07
C VAL A 210 25.13 -14.24 -20.10
N LYS A 211 25.14 -13.89 -21.40
CA LYS A 211 24.87 -14.84 -22.50
C LYS A 211 26.00 -15.84 -22.71
N LEU A 212 27.26 -15.40 -22.59
CA LEU A 212 28.44 -16.25 -22.75
C LEU A 212 28.65 -17.19 -21.56
N THR A 213 28.26 -16.77 -20.35
CA THR A 213 28.51 -17.54 -19.12
C THR A 213 27.43 -18.60 -18.85
N SER A 214 26.22 -18.46 -19.40
CA SER A 214 25.11 -19.38 -19.13
C SER A 214 24.07 -19.43 -20.27
N LYS A 215 23.51 -20.61 -20.55
CA LYS A 215 22.47 -20.80 -21.59
C LYS A 215 21.14 -20.15 -21.17
N GLY A 216 20.39 -19.59 -22.13
CA GLY A 216 19.05 -19.00 -21.93
C GLY A 216 18.97 -17.47 -22.16
N PRO A 217 17.90 -16.79 -21.69
CA PRO A 217 17.67 -15.36 -21.90
C PRO A 217 18.55 -14.47 -21.00
N VAL A 218 18.93 -13.30 -21.51
CA VAL A 218 19.74 -12.31 -20.76
C VAL A 218 18.93 -11.67 -19.64
N LEU A 219 17.68 -11.31 -19.93
CA LEU A 219 16.76 -10.73 -18.97
C LEU A 219 15.97 -11.82 -18.28
N TYR A 220 15.83 -11.66 -16.97
CA TYR A 220 14.93 -12.43 -16.12
C TYR A 220 13.74 -11.54 -15.76
N GLU A 221 12.54 -12.07 -15.97
CA GLU A 221 11.29 -11.40 -15.62
C GLU A 221 10.72 -12.04 -14.36
N GLN A 222 10.52 -11.24 -13.31
CA GLN A 222 9.89 -11.71 -12.08
C GLN A 222 8.56 -10.99 -11.88
N GLU A 223 7.49 -11.75 -11.67
CA GLU A 223 6.20 -11.19 -11.29
C GLU A 223 6.29 -10.54 -9.91
N ARG A 224 5.85 -9.28 -9.83
CA ARG A 224 5.89 -8.46 -8.63
C ARG A 224 4.59 -7.68 -8.50
N LEU A 225 4.29 -7.24 -7.28
CA LEU A 225 3.13 -6.38 -7.00
C LEU A 225 3.53 -4.91 -7.02
N GLY A 226 2.80 -4.13 -7.82
CA GLY A 226 2.88 -2.68 -7.91
C GLY A 226 1.85 -2.00 -7.02
N GLN A 227 1.59 -0.71 -7.30
CA GLN A 227 0.62 0.05 -6.53
C GLN A 227 -0.77 -0.61 -6.61
N PHE A 228 -1.48 -0.65 -5.48
CA PHE A 228 -2.77 -1.32 -5.34
C PHE A 228 -2.72 -2.84 -5.61
N GLY A 229 -1.54 -3.46 -5.60
CA GLY A 229 -1.40 -4.89 -5.88
C GLY A 229 -1.38 -5.24 -7.37
N ALA A 230 -1.39 -4.25 -8.27
CA ALA A 230 -1.33 -4.49 -9.71
C ALA A 230 -0.07 -5.29 -10.08
N ARG A 231 -0.23 -6.43 -10.74
CA ARG A 231 0.89 -7.29 -11.09
C ARG A 231 1.68 -6.72 -12.27
N PHE A 232 3.01 -6.79 -12.20
CA PHE A 232 3.87 -6.41 -13.32
C PHE A 232 5.14 -7.27 -13.37
N LYS A 233 5.79 -7.29 -14.53
CA LYS A 233 7.03 -8.03 -14.76
C LYS A 233 8.24 -7.16 -14.44
N CYS A 234 8.81 -7.32 -13.26
CA CYS A 234 10.04 -6.65 -12.85
C CYS A 234 11.23 -7.25 -13.59
N LEU A 235 11.93 -6.41 -14.36
CA LEU A 235 13.05 -6.84 -15.20
C LEU A 235 14.36 -6.81 -14.42
N LYS A 236 15.16 -7.87 -14.55
CA LYS A 236 16.53 -7.93 -14.03
C LYS A 236 17.45 -8.60 -15.04
N PHE A 237 18.75 -8.38 -14.94
CA PHE A 237 19.69 -9.29 -15.58
C PHE A 237 19.64 -10.64 -14.89
N ARG A 238 19.73 -11.71 -15.67
CA ARG A 238 19.76 -13.05 -15.13
C ARG A 238 21.06 -13.27 -14.36
N THR A 239 20.92 -13.57 -13.07
CA THR A 239 22.05 -13.88 -12.17
C THR A 239 22.08 -15.33 -11.72
N MET A 240 21.07 -16.13 -12.07
CA MET A 240 20.94 -17.55 -11.72
C MET A 240 20.93 -18.44 -12.95
N TYR A 241 21.29 -19.71 -12.79
CA TYR A 241 21.07 -20.73 -13.83
C TYR A 241 19.56 -20.90 -14.10
N THR A 242 19.21 -21.41 -15.28
CA THR A 242 17.83 -21.76 -15.61
C THR A 242 17.37 -22.99 -14.82
N ASP A 243 16.06 -23.17 -14.64
CA ASP A 243 15.44 -24.30 -13.92
C ASP A 243 15.85 -24.45 -12.44
N CYS A 244 16.03 -23.32 -11.78
CA CYS A 244 16.30 -23.25 -10.36
C CYS A 244 15.00 -23.25 -9.55
N ASP A 245 14.85 -24.18 -8.60
CA ASP A 245 13.64 -24.28 -7.76
C ASP A 245 13.44 -23.00 -6.91
N ALA A 246 12.28 -22.37 -7.02
CA ALA A 246 11.90 -21.18 -6.28
C ALA A 246 11.62 -21.45 -4.79
N LYS A 247 11.47 -22.72 -4.40
CA LYS A 247 11.10 -23.15 -3.03
C LYS A 247 12.04 -22.60 -1.95
N ILE A 248 13.36 -22.62 -2.20
CA ILE A 248 14.37 -22.12 -1.25
C ILE A 248 14.14 -20.64 -0.92
N HIS A 249 13.80 -19.82 -1.92
CA HIS A 249 13.54 -18.40 -1.69
C HIS A 249 12.20 -18.20 -0.95
N ARG A 250 11.18 -19.00 -1.29
CA ARG A 250 9.87 -18.93 -0.63
C ARG A 250 9.98 -19.25 0.86
N GLU A 251 10.63 -20.36 1.21
CA GLU A 251 10.80 -20.79 2.61
C GLU A 251 11.58 -19.77 3.42
N TYR A 252 12.69 -19.27 2.87
CA TYR A 252 13.52 -18.26 3.52
C TYR A 252 12.76 -16.96 3.80
N VAL A 253 12.02 -16.44 2.81
CA VAL A 253 11.27 -15.20 2.99
C VAL A 253 10.11 -15.38 3.97
N GLN A 254 9.44 -16.54 3.97
CA GLN A 254 8.41 -16.84 4.95
C GLN A 254 8.97 -16.84 6.38
N GLN A 255 10.15 -17.43 6.61
CA GLN A 255 10.81 -17.40 7.91
C GLN A 255 11.22 -15.97 8.32
N PHE A 256 11.72 -15.19 7.38
CA PHE A 256 12.10 -13.79 7.61
C PHE A 256 10.90 -12.91 7.98
N ILE A 257 9.78 -13.04 7.27
CA ILE A 257 8.54 -12.31 7.55
C ILE A 257 7.93 -12.75 8.88
N ALA A 258 7.96 -14.05 9.18
CA ALA A 258 7.47 -14.58 10.45
C ALA A 258 8.31 -14.16 11.67
N GLY A 259 9.44 -13.48 11.46
CA GLY A 259 10.39 -13.12 12.54
C GLY A 259 11.18 -14.31 13.09
N ASN A 260 11.06 -15.48 12.45
CA ASN A 260 11.65 -16.75 12.85
C ASN A 260 13.00 -17.04 12.17
N ALA A 261 13.63 -16.05 11.54
CA ALA A 261 14.96 -16.19 10.97
C ALA A 261 16.03 -16.31 12.08
N GLN A 262 15.99 -17.41 12.84
CA GLN A 262 17.13 -17.99 13.52
C GLN A 262 17.81 -18.97 12.55
N SER A 263 18.98 -18.55 12.08
CA SER A 263 20.18 -19.39 12.09
C SER A 263 20.08 -20.76 11.39
N ALA A 264 20.21 -20.77 10.06
CA ALA A 264 20.87 -21.91 9.42
C ALA A 264 22.38 -21.75 9.64
N HIS A 265 22.93 -22.60 10.51
CA HIS A 265 24.33 -22.80 10.93
C HIS A 265 24.78 -22.10 12.22
N ALA A 266 25.01 -22.95 13.23
CA ALA A 266 25.70 -22.67 14.47
C ALA A 266 27.18 -22.35 14.21
N GLY A 267 27.71 -21.33 14.90
CA GLY A 267 29.12 -20.94 14.86
C GLY A 267 29.31 -19.46 14.58
N ASP A 268 29.22 -18.67 15.66
CA ASP A 268 29.69 -17.29 15.83
C ASP A 268 29.21 -16.19 14.85
N SER A 269 28.68 -15.09 15.41
CA SER A 269 28.06 -13.93 14.73
C SER A 269 26.62 -14.10 14.24
N GLN A 270 25.66 -13.87 15.15
CA GLN A 270 24.23 -13.68 14.86
C GLN A 270 23.99 -12.71 13.68
N LYS A 271 23.53 -13.23 12.54
CA LYS A 271 23.16 -12.44 11.36
C LYS A 271 21.83 -12.94 10.78
N ALA A 272 20.74 -12.20 11.02
CA ALA A 272 19.51 -12.33 10.25
C ALA A 272 19.72 -11.62 8.91
N LEU A 273 20.29 -12.31 7.93
CA LEU A 273 20.48 -11.78 6.59
C LEU A 273 19.13 -11.70 5.88
N TYR A 274 19.02 -10.83 4.88
CA TYR A 274 17.90 -10.73 3.92
C TYR A 274 18.20 -11.41 2.57
N LYS A 275 19.43 -11.89 2.38
CA LYS A 275 19.87 -12.69 1.23
C LYS A 275 20.38 -14.05 1.69
N ILE A 276 20.07 -15.08 0.90
CA ILE A 276 20.68 -16.41 1.02
C ILE A 276 22.17 -16.29 0.68
N THR A 277 23.05 -16.38 1.68
CA THR A 277 24.50 -16.40 1.48
C THR A 277 24.93 -17.73 0.86
N GLY A 278 25.71 -17.66 -0.22
CA GLY A 278 26.27 -18.86 -0.86
C GLY A 278 25.28 -19.66 -1.69
N ASP A 279 24.26 -19.01 -2.27
CA ASP A 279 23.26 -19.70 -3.10
C ASP A 279 23.92 -20.39 -4.31
N PRO A 280 23.89 -21.74 -4.40
CA PRO A 280 24.55 -22.51 -5.47
C PRO A 280 23.90 -22.28 -6.84
N ARG A 281 22.69 -21.71 -6.87
CA ARG A 281 21.94 -21.40 -8.10
C ARG A 281 22.49 -20.17 -8.83
N VAL A 282 23.37 -19.39 -8.20
CA VAL A 282 23.89 -18.12 -8.72
C VAL A 282 25.14 -18.35 -9.55
N THR A 283 25.18 -17.79 -10.77
CA THR A 283 26.35 -17.90 -11.64
C THR A 283 27.53 -17.06 -11.10
N PRO A 284 28.79 -17.35 -11.46
CA PRO A 284 29.93 -16.56 -11.01
C PRO A 284 29.82 -15.06 -11.35
N ILE A 285 29.43 -14.75 -12.59
CA ILE A 285 29.12 -13.37 -13.01
C ILE A 285 27.89 -12.82 -12.28
N GLY A 286 26.87 -13.66 -12.08
CA GLY A 286 25.67 -13.29 -11.32
C GLY A 286 25.98 -12.86 -9.89
N ARG A 287 26.98 -13.45 -9.25
CA ARG A 287 27.45 -13.06 -7.91
C ARG A 287 28.01 -11.64 -7.90
N ILE A 288 28.78 -11.27 -8.92
CA ILE A 288 29.31 -9.91 -9.08
C ILE A 288 28.16 -8.93 -9.32
N LEU A 289 27.26 -9.24 -10.25
CA LEU A 289 26.12 -8.38 -10.58
C LEU A 289 25.21 -8.12 -9.37
N ARG A 290 24.95 -9.14 -8.54
CA ARG A 290 24.18 -8.99 -7.29
C ARG A 290 24.92 -8.16 -6.24
N LYS A 291 26.24 -8.30 -6.15
CA LYS A 291 27.06 -7.54 -5.19
C LYS A 291 27.08 -6.05 -5.54
N THR A 292 27.12 -5.71 -6.82
CA THR A 292 27.10 -4.33 -7.32
C THR A 292 25.69 -3.80 -7.60
N SER A 293 24.65 -4.62 -7.40
CA SER A 293 23.25 -4.37 -7.78
C SER A 293 23.05 -3.96 -9.25
N LEU A 294 24.01 -4.30 -10.12
CA LEU A 294 23.92 -4.04 -11.55
C LEU A 294 22.88 -4.94 -12.22
N ASP A 295 22.47 -6.03 -11.58
CA ASP A 295 21.38 -6.87 -12.06
C ASP A 295 20.03 -6.17 -12.06
N GLU A 296 19.87 -5.09 -11.29
CA GLU A 296 18.61 -4.34 -11.18
C GLU A 296 18.48 -3.20 -12.21
N PHE A 297 19.51 -2.92 -13.01
CA PHE A 297 19.47 -1.86 -14.02
C PHE A 297 18.32 -1.96 -15.04
N PRO A 298 17.91 -3.16 -15.51
CA PRO A 298 16.75 -3.28 -16.38
C PRO A 298 15.43 -2.75 -15.79
N GLN A 299 15.35 -2.57 -14.47
CA GLN A 299 14.18 -1.97 -13.81
C GLN A 299 13.92 -0.52 -14.21
N PHE A 300 14.93 0.22 -14.71
CA PHE A 300 14.69 1.55 -15.28
C PHE A 300 13.70 1.52 -16.46
N TRP A 301 13.61 0.40 -17.18
CA TRP A 301 12.57 0.21 -18.21
C TRP A 301 11.17 0.06 -17.59
N ASN A 302 11.04 -0.56 -16.41
CA ASN A 302 9.78 -0.59 -15.65
C ASN A 302 9.39 0.82 -15.17
N VAL A 303 10.36 1.66 -14.83
CA VAL A 303 10.13 3.07 -14.52
C VAL A 303 9.59 3.79 -15.76
N LEU A 304 10.21 3.63 -16.94
CA LEU A 304 9.70 4.24 -18.17
C LEU A 304 8.27 3.79 -18.52
N ARG A 305 7.96 2.49 -18.38
CA ARG A 305 6.59 1.94 -18.56
C ARG A 305 5.58 2.43 -17.54
N GLY A 306 6.02 3.05 -16.45
CA GLY A 306 5.14 3.57 -15.43
C GLY A 306 4.63 2.49 -14.47
N GLU A 307 5.28 1.34 -14.40
CA GLU A 307 5.01 0.31 -13.38
C GLU A 307 5.74 0.66 -12.06
N MET A 308 6.92 1.26 -12.18
CA MET A 308 7.77 1.69 -11.05
C MET A 308 8.06 3.20 -11.09
N SER A 309 8.71 3.69 -10.03
CA SER A 309 9.32 5.01 -9.89
C SER A 309 10.82 4.87 -9.61
N LEU A 310 11.61 5.93 -9.74
CA LEU A 310 13.01 5.88 -9.29
C LEU A 310 13.10 5.66 -7.78
N VAL A 311 12.24 6.35 -7.01
CA VAL A 311 12.18 6.26 -5.55
C VAL A 311 10.81 5.77 -5.09
N GLY A 312 10.80 4.73 -4.25
CA GLY A 312 9.61 4.08 -3.70
C GLY A 312 9.94 2.81 -2.91
N PRO A 313 8.96 2.15 -2.28
CA PRO A 313 9.18 0.90 -1.57
C PRO A 313 9.56 -0.23 -2.54
N ARG A 314 10.23 -1.26 -2.02
CA ARG A 314 10.59 -2.43 -2.82
C ARG A 314 9.32 -3.22 -3.21
N PRO A 315 9.12 -3.55 -4.50
CA PRO A 315 7.95 -4.33 -4.91
C PRO A 315 8.05 -5.77 -4.39
N PRO A 316 7.03 -6.29 -3.69
CA PRO A 316 7.06 -7.65 -3.16
C PRO A 316 6.71 -8.69 -4.22
N VAL A 317 7.14 -9.94 -4.01
CA VAL A 317 6.67 -11.08 -4.83
C VAL A 317 5.27 -11.48 -4.33
N PRO A 318 4.37 -11.98 -5.21
CA PRO A 318 3.02 -12.39 -4.78
C PRO A 318 2.99 -13.32 -3.55
N TYR A 319 3.84 -14.36 -3.49
CA TYR A 319 3.88 -15.26 -2.34
C TYR A 319 4.43 -14.63 -1.06
N GLU A 320 5.20 -13.52 -1.15
CA GLU A 320 5.62 -12.78 0.04
C GLU A 320 4.42 -12.03 0.61
N PHE A 321 3.63 -11.42 -0.28
CA PHE A 321 2.44 -10.67 0.08
C PHE A 321 1.36 -11.54 0.75
N GLU A 322 1.27 -12.81 0.38
CA GLU A 322 0.34 -13.77 1.00
C GLU A 322 0.53 -13.93 2.51
N VAL A 323 1.77 -13.79 3.00
CA VAL A 323 2.12 -13.94 4.42
C VAL A 323 2.26 -12.59 5.14
N TYR A 324 1.93 -11.48 4.47
CA TYR A 324 1.93 -10.17 5.10
C TYR A 324 0.78 -10.04 6.10
N ASP A 325 1.11 -9.58 7.30
CA ASP A 325 0.12 -8.94 8.16
C ASP A 325 -0.60 -7.81 7.41
N VAL A 326 -1.84 -7.57 7.82
CA VAL A 326 -2.72 -6.60 7.17
C VAL A 326 -2.07 -5.22 7.07
N TRP A 327 -1.41 -4.77 8.14
CA TRP A 327 -0.75 -3.46 8.16
C TRP A 327 0.48 -3.40 7.22
N HIS A 328 1.14 -4.53 6.94
CA HIS A 328 2.23 -4.59 5.97
C HIS A 328 1.75 -4.32 4.54
N ARG A 329 0.53 -4.75 4.22
CA ARG A 329 -0.06 -4.58 2.87
C ARG A 329 -0.21 -3.11 2.47
N ARG A 330 -0.31 -2.20 3.45
CA ARG A 330 -0.41 -0.75 3.21
C ARG A 330 0.71 -0.21 2.34
N ARG A 331 1.93 -0.73 2.43
CA ARG A 331 3.05 -0.24 1.59
C ARG A 331 2.82 -0.47 0.08
N VAL A 332 2.06 -1.51 -0.27
CA VAL A 332 1.71 -1.87 -1.66
C VAL A 332 0.51 -1.05 -2.13
N LEU A 333 -0.43 -0.76 -1.23
CA LEU A 333 -1.64 -0.01 -1.55
C LEU A 333 -1.38 1.50 -1.66
N GLU A 334 -0.55 2.06 -0.77
CA GLU A 334 -0.37 3.51 -0.67
C GLU A 334 0.64 4.09 -1.68
N LEU A 335 1.61 3.28 -2.11
CA LEU A 335 2.81 3.77 -2.80
C LEU A 335 3.11 2.98 -4.06
N LYS A 336 3.57 3.70 -5.08
CA LYS A 336 4.16 3.11 -6.26
C LYS A 336 5.56 2.58 -5.94
N PRO A 337 5.90 1.33 -6.30
CA PRO A 337 7.21 0.77 -6.00
C PRO A 337 8.35 1.55 -6.67
N GLY A 338 9.53 1.47 -6.06
CA GLY A 338 10.75 2.14 -6.50
C GLY A 338 11.89 1.19 -6.86
N VAL A 339 12.84 1.69 -7.64
CA VAL A 339 14.16 1.04 -7.83
C VAL A 339 14.98 1.15 -6.54
N THR A 340 15.00 2.34 -5.95
CA THR A 340 15.54 2.62 -4.61
C THR A 340 14.45 3.14 -3.68
N GLY A 341 14.70 3.15 -2.38
CA GLY A 341 13.71 3.48 -1.37
C GLY A 341 14.36 3.91 -0.06
N LEU A 342 13.56 4.54 0.81
CA LEU A 342 14.05 5.04 2.10
C LEU A 342 14.66 3.91 2.95
N TRP A 343 14.05 2.74 2.94
CA TRP A 343 14.58 1.59 3.66
C TRP A 343 15.90 1.08 3.06
N GLN A 344 16.08 1.13 1.73
CA GLN A 344 17.33 0.68 1.10
C GLN A 344 18.51 1.57 1.50
N VAL A 345 18.30 2.88 1.64
CA VAL A 345 19.37 3.81 2.01
C VAL A 345 19.55 3.99 3.52
N SER A 346 18.49 3.77 4.31
CA SER A 346 18.52 3.97 5.77
C SER A 346 18.60 2.67 6.56
N GLY A 347 18.25 1.56 5.92
CA GLY A 347 18.27 0.23 6.51
C GLY A 347 19.71 -0.18 6.71
N ARG A 348 20.08 -0.36 7.97
CA ARG A 348 21.34 -1.03 8.32
C ARG A 348 21.15 -2.54 8.11
N ASN A 349 22.25 -3.30 8.01
CA ASN A 349 22.32 -4.77 7.87
C ASN A 349 21.55 -5.62 8.94
N ARG A 350 20.71 -5.00 9.78
CA ARG A 350 20.04 -5.61 10.95
C ARG A 350 18.54 -5.29 11.03
N THR A 351 17.93 -4.70 10.00
CA THR A 351 16.53 -4.26 10.09
C THR A 351 15.57 -5.44 9.96
N ARG A 352 14.66 -5.58 10.95
CA ARG A 352 13.58 -6.56 10.89
C ARG A 352 12.59 -6.20 9.77
N PHE A 353 11.82 -7.18 9.29
CA PHE A 353 10.81 -6.94 8.26
C PHE A 353 9.86 -5.79 8.62
N ASP A 354 9.32 -5.81 9.85
CA ASP A 354 8.46 -4.74 10.38
C ASP A 354 9.12 -3.36 10.33
N GLU A 355 10.42 -3.27 10.59
CA GLU A 355 11.15 -2.00 10.56
C GLU A 355 11.30 -1.47 9.13
N MET A 356 11.55 -2.36 8.17
CA MET A 356 11.57 -2.00 6.75
C MET A 356 10.21 -1.47 6.30
N VAL A 357 9.11 -2.16 6.65
CA VAL A 357 7.76 -1.67 6.33
C VAL A 357 7.49 -0.33 7.02
N ARG A 358 7.92 -0.14 8.27
CA ARG A 358 7.77 1.16 8.96
C ARG A 358 8.53 2.27 8.23
N LEU A 359 9.71 2.00 7.67
CA LEU A 359 10.44 2.98 6.86
C LEU A 359 9.70 3.29 5.56
N ASP A 360 9.13 2.29 4.89
CA ASP A 360 8.29 2.47 3.70
C ASP A 360 7.05 3.35 4.01
N LEU A 361 6.36 3.08 5.11
CA LEU A 361 5.20 3.87 5.53
C LEU A 361 5.58 5.29 5.99
N ARG A 362 6.74 5.47 6.63
CA ARG A 362 7.27 6.82 6.94
C ARG A 362 7.57 7.61 5.67
N TYR A 363 8.12 6.95 4.66
CA TYR A 363 8.33 7.56 3.34
C TYR A 363 6.99 8.00 2.73
N SER A 364 5.94 7.18 2.79
CA SER A 364 4.57 7.55 2.36
C SER A 364 4.09 8.85 3.02
N GLN A 365 4.22 8.92 4.34
CA GLN A 365 3.73 10.07 5.13
C GLN A 365 4.53 11.35 4.89
N LYS A 366 5.85 11.26 4.79
CA LYS A 366 6.77 12.40 4.65
C LYS A 366 7.17 12.68 3.20
N TRP A 367 6.50 12.06 2.23
CA TRP A 367 6.89 12.16 0.84
C TRP A 367 6.94 13.62 0.37
N SER A 368 8.08 13.98 -0.21
CA SER A 368 8.37 15.24 -0.89
C SER A 368 9.45 15.01 -1.94
N LEU A 369 9.50 15.85 -2.97
CA LEU A 369 10.54 15.77 -4.01
C LEU A 369 11.95 15.92 -3.42
N TRP A 370 12.11 16.71 -2.36
CA TRP A 370 13.38 16.86 -1.66
C TRP A 370 13.82 15.56 -0.96
N LEU A 371 12.88 14.81 -0.39
CA LEU A 371 13.17 13.51 0.19
C LEU A 371 13.59 12.51 -0.90
N ASP A 372 12.94 12.52 -2.07
CA ASP A 372 13.32 11.68 -3.21
C ASP A 372 14.76 12.00 -3.66
N LEU A 373 15.10 13.29 -3.81
CA LEU A 373 16.46 13.70 -4.17
C LEU A 373 17.49 13.23 -3.14
N LYS A 374 17.20 13.37 -1.84
CA LYS A 374 18.08 12.87 -0.77
C LYS A 374 18.31 11.36 -0.87
N ILE A 375 17.26 10.59 -1.14
CA ILE A 375 17.35 9.13 -1.29
C ILE A 375 18.18 8.78 -2.53
N LEU A 376 17.95 9.46 -3.66
CA LEU A 376 18.73 9.24 -4.89
C LEU A 376 20.23 9.51 -4.68
N LEU A 377 20.58 10.61 -4.01
CA LEU A 377 21.97 10.94 -3.71
C LEU A 377 22.62 9.98 -2.69
N ALA A 378 21.84 9.45 -1.74
CA ALA A 378 22.32 8.47 -0.77
C ALA A 378 22.48 7.06 -1.35
N THR A 379 21.80 6.75 -2.47
CA THR A 379 21.75 5.39 -3.03
C THR A 379 23.12 4.87 -3.48
N PRO A 380 23.95 5.61 -4.25
CA PRO A 380 25.28 5.14 -4.62
C PRO A 380 26.15 4.83 -3.39
N TRP A 381 26.12 5.70 -2.38
CA TRP A 381 26.89 5.49 -1.14
C TRP A 381 26.45 4.23 -0.40
N ALA A 382 25.14 4.00 -0.26
CA ALA A 382 24.60 2.80 0.36
C ALA A 382 24.98 1.52 -0.40
N MET A 383 25.05 1.57 -1.73
CA MET A 383 25.47 0.44 -2.57
C MET A 383 26.96 0.11 -2.39
N PHE A 384 27.85 1.11 -2.32
CA PHE A 384 29.30 0.89 -2.18
C PHE A 384 29.74 0.53 -0.76
N SER A 385 29.04 1.03 0.26
CA SER A 385 29.44 0.83 1.67
C SER A 385 29.14 -0.58 2.21
N GLY A 386 28.44 -1.43 1.45
CA GLY A 386 28.05 -2.78 1.91
C GLY A 386 27.00 -2.78 3.04
N ASP A 387 26.42 -1.62 3.36
CA ASP A 387 25.34 -1.46 4.35
C ASP A 387 23.96 -1.81 3.80
N CYS A 388 23.88 -2.05 2.49
CA CYS A 388 22.70 -2.55 1.77
C CYS A 388 22.79 -4.08 1.49
N ALA A 389 23.71 -4.79 2.16
CA ALA A 389 24.14 -6.13 1.74
C ALA A 389 23.39 -7.26 2.44
#